data_AF-A0A933LSU9-F1
#
_entry.id   AF-A0A933LSU9-F1
#
_cell.length_a   1.000
_cell.length_b   1.000
_cell.length_c   1.000
_cell.angle_alpha   90.00
_cell.angle_beta   90.00
_cell.angle_gamma   90.00
#
_symmetry.space_group_name_H-M   'P 1'
#
loop_
_entity.id
_entity.type
_entity.pdbx_description
1 polymer ?
#
loop_
_entity_poly.entity_id
_entity_poly.type
_entity_poly.pdbx_seq_one_letter_code
_entity_poly.pdbx_strand_id
1 'polypeptide(L)'
;MSPPASRASGFTLMEMLVTFFVLAVAVASLMSTFLGQASLNEQSRNLSWAMNDAGRVMEELRRQNTGAACVSPDLTPPAGGWDVWLHNAPGGKSLSGNFATDELVWVNPDTADDPEPTVVSVCWRYRGHVVGECAWNGAQLVANPGADGIVSSPAMLSTRMTCRR
;
A
#
# COMPACT_ATOMS: atom_id res chain seq x y z
N MET A 1 59.31 -32.69 32.02
CA MET A 1 58.14 -31.99 32.61
C MET A 1 56.96 -32.27 31.70
N SER A 2 56.12 -33.24 32.04
CA SER A 2 54.92 -33.58 31.26
C SER A 2 53.74 -32.72 31.74
N PRO A 3 52.96 -32.11 30.83
CA PRO A 3 51.80 -31.32 31.21
C PRO A 3 50.72 -32.20 31.85
N PRO A 4 49.95 -31.70 32.83
CA PRO A 4 48.85 -32.45 33.43
C PRO A 4 47.75 -32.72 32.39
N ALA A 5 47.26 -33.96 32.37
CA ALA A 5 46.14 -34.38 31.54
C ALA A 5 44.89 -33.54 31.87
N SER A 6 44.31 -32.88 30.85
CA SER A 6 43.06 -32.16 30.99
C SER A 6 41.93 -33.14 31.29
N ARG A 7 41.22 -32.94 32.39
CA ARG A 7 40.00 -33.70 32.67
C ARG A 7 38.93 -33.29 31.65
N ALA A 8 38.43 -34.24 30.88
CA ALA A 8 37.27 -34.03 30.02
C ALA A 8 36.05 -33.74 30.92
N SER A 9 35.56 -32.50 30.87
CA SER A 9 34.32 -32.12 31.53
C SER A 9 33.16 -32.64 30.67
N GLY A 10 32.41 -33.61 31.20
CA GLY A 10 31.18 -34.08 30.57
C GLY A 10 30.03 -33.09 30.82
N PHE A 11 29.20 -32.87 29.81
CA PHE A 11 27.95 -32.13 29.97
C PHE A 11 26.99 -32.88 30.89
N THR A 12 26.37 -32.17 31.82
CA THR A 12 25.32 -32.77 32.65
C THR A 12 24.03 -32.88 31.85
N LEU A 13 23.20 -33.88 32.14
CA LEU A 13 21.90 -34.06 31.47
C LEU A 13 21.02 -32.81 31.59
N MET A 14 21.06 -32.14 32.76
CA MET A 14 20.31 -30.91 32.99
C MET A 14 20.75 -29.76 32.07
N GLU A 15 22.05 -29.61 31.84
CA GLU A 15 22.60 -28.57 30.96
C GLU A 15 22.17 -28.76 29.49
N MET A 16 22.12 -30.02 29.04
CA MET A 16 21.59 -30.36 27.71
C MET A 16 20.09 -30.01 27.59
N LEU A 17 19.29 -30.28 28.63
CA LEU A 17 17.87 -29.94 28.64
C LEU A 17 17.62 -28.43 28.59
N VAL A 18 18.38 -27.66 29.37
CA VAL A 18 18.27 -26.19 29.36
C VAL A 18 18.69 -25.64 27.99
N THR A 19 19.80 -26.13 27.44
CA THR A 19 20.26 -25.70 26.11
C THR A 19 19.23 -26.01 25.03
N PHE A 20 18.62 -27.21 25.07
CA PHE A 20 17.58 -27.58 24.12
C PHE A 20 16.33 -26.69 24.27
N PHE A 21 15.92 -26.39 25.49
CA PHE A 21 14.79 -25.49 25.73
C PHE A 21 15.04 -24.07 25.20
N VAL A 22 16.21 -23.50 25.48
CA VAL A 22 16.61 -22.18 24.95
C VAL A 22 16.65 -22.20 23.42
N LEU A 23 17.19 -23.26 22.82
CA LEU A 23 17.23 -23.41 21.36
C LEU A 23 15.81 -23.50 20.76
N ALA A 24 14.91 -24.25 21.39
CA ALA A 24 13.53 -24.37 20.92
C ALA A 24 12.80 -23.01 20.94
N VAL A 25 12.97 -22.24 22.02
CA VAL A 25 12.42 -20.88 22.12
C VAL A 25 13.03 -19.97 21.06
N ALA A 26 14.35 -20.05 20.84
CA ALA A 26 15.04 -19.26 19.82
C ALA A 26 14.49 -19.56 18.41
N VAL A 27 14.36 -20.83 18.03
CA VAL A 27 13.83 -21.22 16.72
C VAL A 27 12.38 -20.78 16.53
N ALA A 28 11.55 -20.92 17.57
CA ALA A 28 10.16 -20.46 17.52
C ALA A 28 10.07 -18.93 17.30
N SER A 29 10.91 -18.15 18.00
CA SER A 29 10.95 -16.69 17.85
C SER A 29 11.42 -16.23 16.46
N LEU A 30 12.42 -16.92 15.90
CA LEU A 30 12.92 -16.67 14.55
C LEU A 30 11.87 -16.97 13.49
N MET A 31 11.13 -18.06 13.63
CA MET A 31 10.06 -18.42 12.69
C MET A 31 8.93 -17.39 12.73
N SER A 32 8.51 -16.94 13.92
CA SER A 32 7.49 -15.90 14.07
C SER A 32 7.93 -14.59 13.40
N THR A 33 9.19 -14.19 13.60
CA THR A 33 9.76 -12.98 12.99
C THR A 33 9.81 -13.10 11.46
N PHE A 34 10.22 -14.25 10.94
CA PHE A 34 10.30 -14.50 9.50
C PHE A 34 8.93 -14.37 8.82
N LEU A 35 7.88 -14.94 9.40
CA LEU A 35 6.52 -14.82 8.86
C LEU A 35 6.01 -13.38 8.88
N GLY A 36 6.35 -12.61 9.93
CA GLY A 36 6.04 -11.18 10.00
C GLY A 36 6.72 -10.38 8.89
N GLN A 37 8.01 -10.62 8.66
CA GLN A 37 8.77 -9.96 7.58
C GLN A 37 8.21 -10.29 6.20
N ALA A 38 7.81 -11.54 5.95
CA ALA A 38 7.21 -11.94 4.69
C ALA A 38 5.91 -11.17 4.41
N SER A 39 5.02 -11.05 5.40
CA SER A 39 3.77 -10.30 5.27
C SER A 39 4.00 -8.80 5.04
N LEU A 40 4.95 -8.20 5.76
CA LEU A 40 5.31 -6.79 5.58
C LEU A 40 5.89 -6.52 4.18
N ASN A 41 6.66 -7.45 3.63
CA ASN A 41 7.22 -7.33 2.29
C ASN A 41 6.12 -7.34 1.22
N GLU A 42 5.10 -8.20 1.36
CA GLU A 42 3.94 -8.20 0.46
C GLU A 42 3.14 -6.88 0.56
N GLN A 43 2.91 -6.36 1.77
CA GLN A 43 2.24 -5.08 1.97
C GLN A 43 3.03 -3.91 1.38
N SER A 44 4.36 -3.89 1.58
CA SER A 44 5.25 -2.87 1.00
C SER A 44 5.23 -2.87 -0.53
N ARG A 45 5.20 -4.06 -1.13
CA ARG A 45 5.06 -4.21 -2.59
C ARG A 45 3.72 -3.68 -3.09
N ASN A 46 2.62 -4.04 -2.44
CA ASN A 46 1.28 -3.56 -2.80
C ASN A 46 1.16 -2.05 -2.63
N LEU A 47 1.72 -1.50 -1.54
CA LEU A 47 1.78 -0.06 -1.32
C LEU A 47 2.57 0.65 -2.42
N SER A 48 3.71 0.10 -2.83
CA SER A 48 4.52 0.67 -3.92
C SER A 48 3.77 0.70 -5.26
N TRP A 49 2.98 -0.34 -5.54
CA TRP A 49 2.11 -0.38 -6.71
C TRP A 49 0.98 0.62 -6.64
N ALA A 50 0.27 0.67 -5.51
CA ALA A 50 -0.79 1.64 -5.27
C ALA A 50 -0.29 3.09 -5.40
N MET A 51 0.93 3.39 -4.90
CA MET A 51 1.56 4.69 -5.05
C MET A 51 1.92 5.02 -6.51
N ASN A 52 2.32 4.04 -7.31
CA ASN A 52 2.55 4.23 -8.74
C ASN A 52 1.25 4.61 -9.46
N ASP A 53 0.17 3.91 -9.16
CA ASP A 53 -1.15 4.18 -9.74
C ASP A 53 -1.70 5.56 -9.32
N ALA A 54 -1.57 5.93 -8.04
CA ALA A 54 -1.83 7.28 -7.57
C ALA A 54 -1.01 8.32 -8.34
N GLY A 55 0.29 8.05 -8.54
CA GLY A 55 1.21 8.93 -9.27
C GLY A 55 0.83 9.11 -10.74
N ARG A 56 0.34 8.05 -11.40
CA ARG A 56 -0.13 8.09 -12.79
C ARG A 56 -1.41 8.90 -12.94
N VAL A 57 -2.36 8.75 -12.01
CA VAL A 57 -3.56 9.59 -11.97
C VAL A 57 -3.21 11.05 -11.71
N MET A 58 -2.28 11.32 -10.80
CA MET A 58 -1.78 12.67 -10.53
C MET A 58 -1.10 13.31 -11.75
N GLU A 59 -0.32 12.54 -12.50
CA GLU A 59 0.32 13.01 -13.73
C GLU A 59 -0.71 13.25 -14.84
N GLU A 60 -1.74 12.42 -14.96
CA GLU A 60 -2.82 12.65 -15.92
C GLU A 60 -3.64 13.88 -15.57
N LEU A 61 -4.02 14.04 -14.30
CA LEU A 61 -4.64 15.26 -13.80
C LEU A 61 -3.78 16.50 -14.10
N ARG A 62 -2.46 16.40 -13.89
CA ARG A 62 -1.54 17.48 -14.25
C ARG A 62 -1.60 17.79 -15.75
N ARG A 63 -1.67 16.78 -16.63
CA ARG A 63 -1.75 16.97 -18.09
C ARG A 63 -3.06 17.62 -18.52
N GLN A 64 -4.19 17.20 -17.94
CA GLN A 64 -5.51 17.79 -18.19
C GLN A 64 -5.54 19.28 -17.81
N ASN A 65 -4.80 19.64 -16.78
CA ASN A 65 -4.70 21.00 -16.25
C ASN A 65 -3.56 21.85 -16.85
N THR A 66 -3.01 21.41 -17.98
CA THR A 66 -2.07 22.21 -18.77
C THR A 66 -2.71 22.70 -20.07
N GLY A 67 -2.64 24.01 -20.32
CA GLY A 67 -3.07 24.60 -21.59
C GLY A 67 -3.59 26.03 -21.45
N ALA A 68 -3.51 26.79 -22.54
CA ALA A 68 -3.93 28.19 -22.58
C ALA A 68 -5.43 28.41 -22.30
N ALA A 69 -6.26 27.37 -22.50
CA ALA A 69 -7.70 27.38 -22.25
C ALA A 69 -8.09 26.92 -20.83
N CYS A 70 -7.11 26.50 -20.00
CA CYS A 70 -7.38 26.12 -18.62
C CYS A 70 -7.71 27.38 -17.81
N VAL A 71 -8.96 27.47 -17.35
CA VAL A 71 -9.46 28.58 -16.52
C VAL A 71 -9.57 28.18 -15.06
N SER A 72 -9.96 26.93 -14.78
CA SER A 72 -10.01 26.30 -13.46
C SER A 72 -9.51 24.86 -13.56
N PRO A 73 -8.86 24.31 -12.51
CA PRO A 73 -8.46 22.92 -12.53
C PRO A 73 -9.68 22.01 -12.74
N ASP A 74 -9.50 20.98 -13.55
CA ASP A 74 -10.47 19.92 -13.80
C ASP A 74 -9.93 18.64 -13.17
N LEU A 75 -10.67 18.13 -12.18
CA LEU A 75 -10.37 16.86 -11.51
C LEU A 75 -11.25 15.71 -12.03
N THR A 76 -12.05 15.98 -13.07
CA THR A 76 -13.02 15.00 -13.56
C THR A 76 -12.31 13.82 -14.22
N PRO A 77 -12.72 12.59 -13.86
CA PRO A 77 -12.18 11.43 -14.53
C PRO A 77 -12.63 11.36 -15.99
N PRO A 78 -11.82 10.73 -16.85
CA PRO A 78 -12.26 10.27 -18.16
C PRO A 78 -13.48 9.34 -18.05
N ALA A 79 -14.20 9.13 -19.16
CA ALA A 79 -15.44 8.36 -19.17
C ALA A 79 -15.31 7.01 -18.44
N GLY A 80 -16.12 6.83 -17.39
CA GLY A 80 -16.13 5.60 -16.58
C GLY A 80 -15.36 5.68 -15.25
N GLY A 81 -14.66 6.79 -14.94
CA GLY A 81 -13.95 6.96 -13.68
C GLY A 81 -12.43 6.75 -13.78
N TRP A 82 -11.69 7.25 -12.78
CA TRP A 82 -10.23 7.12 -12.71
C TRP A 82 -9.77 5.66 -12.72
N ASP A 83 -10.57 4.81 -12.10
CA ASP A 83 -10.36 3.38 -12.01
C ASP A 83 -10.39 2.68 -13.39
N VAL A 84 -11.40 3.02 -14.21
CA VAL A 84 -11.57 2.52 -15.58
C VAL A 84 -10.53 3.11 -16.51
N TRP A 85 -10.20 4.39 -16.35
CA TRP A 85 -9.13 5.02 -17.12
C TRP A 85 -7.80 4.30 -16.88
N LEU A 86 -7.43 4.07 -15.61
CA LEU A 86 -6.17 3.43 -15.25
C LEU A 86 -6.09 1.98 -15.76
N HIS A 87 -7.21 1.25 -15.73
CA HIS A 87 -7.30 -0.08 -16.33
C HIS A 87 -6.95 -0.08 -17.82
N ASN A 88 -7.36 0.96 -18.56
CA ASN A 88 -7.12 1.10 -19.99
C ASN A 88 -5.81 1.82 -20.32
N ALA A 89 -5.17 2.47 -19.35
CA ALA A 89 -3.93 3.20 -19.55
C ALA A 89 -2.77 2.23 -19.86
N PRO A 90 -1.73 2.67 -20.59
CA PRO A 90 -0.53 1.87 -20.80
C PRO A 90 0.07 1.42 -19.47
N GLY A 91 0.25 0.11 -19.30
CA GLY A 91 0.67 -0.51 -18.03
C GLY A 91 -0.49 -1.06 -17.16
N GLY A 92 -1.75 -0.74 -17.49
CA GLY A 92 -2.92 -1.20 -16.75
C GLY A 92 -2.91 -0.76 -15.29
N LYS A 93 -3.65 -1.45 -14.42
CA LYS A 93 -3.54 -1.30 -12.96
C LYS A 93 -2.32 -2.04 -12.42
N SER A 94 -1.62 -1.50 -11.43
CA SER A 94 -0.34 -2.01 -10.94
C SER A 94 -0.48 -3.11 -9.88
N LEU A 95 -1.59 -3.19 -9.14
CA LEU A 95 -1.78 -4.21 -8.08
C LEU A 95 -2.12 -5.59 -8.64
N SER A 96 -1.18 -6.55 -8.59
CA SER A 96 -1.41 -7.89 -9.15
C SER A 96 -2.59 -8.63 -8.50
N GLY A 97 -3.65 -8.94 -9.26
CA GLY A 97 -4.85 -9.63 -8.78
C GLY A 97 -6.04 -9.51 -9.75
N ASN A 98 -7.27 -9.63 -9.24
CA ASN A 98 -8.45 -9.24 -10.01
C ASN A 98 -8.63 -7.73 -9.89
N PHE A 99 -7.96 -6.99 -10.78
CA PHE A 99 -7.89 -5.53 -10.73
C PHE A 99 -9.25 -4.84 -10.75
N ALA A 100 -10.30 -5.49 -11.27
CA ALA A 100 -11.65 -4.93 -11.32
C ALA A 100 -12.36 -4.94 -9.94
N THR A 101 -11.91 -5.78 -9.01
CA THR A 101 -12.57 -5.94 -7.70
C THR A 101 -11.69 -5.52 -6.53
N ASP A 102 -10.37 -5.61 -6.70
CA ASP A 102 -9.43 -5.55 -5.59
C ASP A 102 -8.71 -4.21 -5.45
N GLU A 103 -8.93 -3.26 -6.35
CA GLU A 103 -8.32 -1.94 -6.33
C GLU A 103 -9.33 -0.87 -6.73
N LEU A 104 -9.34 0.24 -6.00
CA LEU A 104 -10.11 1.44 -6.33
C LEU A 104 -9.22 2.67 -6.21
N VAL A 105 -9.12 3.43 -7.30
CA VAL A 105 -8.53 4.78 -7.28
C VAL A 105 -9.63 5.83 -7.16
N TRP A 106 -9.52 6.67 -6.13
CA TRP A 106 -10.46 7.73 -5.83
C TRP A 106 -9.73 9.07 -5.78
N VAL A 107 -10.31 10.08 -6.42
CA VAL A 107 -9.84 11.46 -6.36
C VAL A 107 -10.89 12.22 -5.59
N ASN A 108 -10.50 12.83 -4.47
CA ASN A 108 -11.43 13.64 -3.70
C ASN A 108 -11.82 14.86 -4.52
N PRO A 109 -13.11 15.03 -4.84
CA PRO A 109 -13.59 16.27 -5.43
C PRO A 109 -13.70 17.28 -4.29
N ASP A 110 -12.92 18.36 -4.28
CA ASP A 110 -13.16 19.40 -3.28
C ASP A 110 -12.91 20.82 -3.78
N THR A 111 -13.78 21.68 -3.28
CA THR A 111 -14.07 23.10 -3.53
C THR A 111 -13.21 23.88 -4.54
N ALA A 112 -13.90 24.67 -5.38
CA ALA A 112 -13.40 25.60 -6.40
C ALA A 112 -12.45 26.71 -5.88
N ASP A 113 -11.33 26.31 -5.28
CA ASP A 113 -10.22 27.15 -4.87
C ASP A 113 -9.12 27.08 -5.95
N ASP A 114 -8.38 28.17 -6.16
CA ASP A 114 -7.16 28.17 -7.00
C ASP A 114 -5.97 28.65 -6.14
N PRO A 115 -5.01 27.78 -5.81
CA PRO A 115 -4.86 26.41 -6.30
C PRO A 115 -5.74 25.38 -5.55
N GLU A 116 -6.34 24.46 -6.30
CA GLU A 116 -7.32 23.47 -5.83
C GLU A 116 -6.62 22.33 -5.08
N PRO A 117 -7.02 22.02 -3.84
CA PRO A 117 -6.44 20.90 -3.10
C PRO A 117 -6.92 19.57 -3.71
N THR A 118 -5.97 18.79 -4.23
CA THR A 118 -6.28 17.50 -4.83
C THR A 118 -5.65 16.38 -4.02
N VAL A 119 -6.46 15.39 -3.67
CA VAL A 119 -6.01 14.18 -2.99
C VAL A 119 -6.40 12.97 -3.82
N VAL A 120 -5.40 12.18 -4.20
CA VAL A 120 -5.59 10.92 -4.90
C VAL A 120 -5.28 9.80 -3.91
N SER A 121 -6.28 8.97 -3.65
CA SER A 121 -6.23 7.86 -2.71
C SER A 121 -6.48 6.55 -3.44
N VAL A 122 -5.69 5.53 -3.11
CA VAL A 122 -5.85 4.19 -3.71
C VAL A 122 -6.15 3.20 -2.61
N CYS A 123 -7.35 2.62 -2.62
CA CYS A 123 -7.71 1.53 -1.74
C CYS A 123 -7.50 0.20 -2.44
N TRP A 124 -7.25 -0.85 -1.67
CA TRP A 124 -7.18 -2.19 -2.22
C TRP A 124 -7.66 -3.25 -1.25
N ARG A 125 -7.91 -4.45 -1.76
CA ARG A 125 -8.27 -5.63 -0.97
C ARG A 125 -7.09 -6.59 -0.92
N TYR A 126 -6.73 -7.03 0.27
CA TYR A 126 -5.66 -7.98 0.50
C TYR A 126 -6.13 -9.10 1.43
N ARG A 127 -6.07 -10.35 0.94
CA ARG A 127 -6.48 -11.56 1.66
C ARG A 127 -7.88 -11.46 2.30
N GLY A 128 -8.82 -10.84 1.58
CA GLY A 128 -10.21 -10.69 2.02
C GLY A 128 -10.49 -9.43 2.84
N HIS A 129 -9.46 -8.72 3.31
CA HIS A 129 -9.58 -7.47 4.07
C HIS A 129 -9.41 -6.25 3.16
N VAL A 130 -10.15 -5.18 3.42
CA VAL A 130 -9.98 -3.90 2.71
C VAL A 130 -8.93 -3.06 3.44
N VAL A 131 -8.05 -2.45 2.66
CA VAL A 131 -7.01 -1.53 3.10
C VAL A 131 -7.36 -0.13 2.59
N GLY A 132 -7.43 0.83 3.53
CA GLY A 132 -7.97 2.18 3.29
C GLY A 132 -9.47 2.29 3.61
N GLU A 133 -10.03 3.48 3.46
CA GLU A 133 -11.42 3.84 3.76
C GLU A 133 -12.37 3.55 2.59
N CYS A 134 -12.18 2.41 1.95
CA CYS A 134 -13.12 1.91 0.96
C CYS A 134 -13.99 0.80 1.55
N ALA A 135 -15.21 0.66 1.02
CA ALA A 135 -16.14 -0.39 1.41
C ALA A 135 -16.19 -1.46 0.33
N TRP A 136 -16.31 -2.72 0.74
CA TRP A 136 -16.64 -3.82 -0.17
C TRP A 136 -18.16 -3.95 -0.28
N ASN A 137 -18.71 -3.80 -1.48
CA ASN A 137 -20.16 -3.88 -1.69
C ASN A 137 -20.66 -5.28 -2.11
N GLY A 138 -19.80 -6.30 -2.11
CA GLY A 138 -20.12 -7.65 -2.59
C GLY A 138 -19.57 -7.98 -3.99
N ALA A 139 -19.23 -6.97 -4.79
CA ALA A 139 -18.73 -7.13 -6.16
C ALA A 139 -17.46 -6.31 -6.45
N GLN A 140 -17.36 -5.11 -5.89
CA GLN A 140 -16.22 -4.20 -6.07
C GLN A 140 -15.95 -3.38 -4.81
N LEU A 141 -14.78 -2.77 -4.77
CA LEU A 141 -14.49 -1.70 -3.83
C LEU A 141 -15.25 -0.44 -4.25
N VAL A 142 -15.78 0.27 -3.25
CA VAL A 142 -16.48 1.54 -3.43
C VAL A 142 -15.89 2.53 -2.44
N ALA A 143 -15.75 3.79 -2.84
CA ALA A 143 -15.30 4.85 -1.95
C ALA A 143 -16.28 4.97 -0.77
N ASN A 144 -15.76 5.00 0.45
CA ASN A 144 -16.54 5.23 1.66
C ASN A 144 -15.91 6.38 2.43
N PRO A 145 -15.96 7.60 1.87
CA PRO A 145 -15.30 8.77 2.46
C PRO A 145 -15.82 9.02 3.87
N GLY A 146 -14.92 9.50 4.73
CA GLY A 146 -15.25 9.90 6.09
C GLY A 146 -16.21 11.10 6.15
N ALA A 147 -16.46 11.59 7.36
CA ALA A 147 -17.29 12.79 7.57
C ALA A 147 -16.68 14.07 6.96
N ASP A 148 -15.38 14.05 6.66
CA ASP A 148 -14.62 15.08 5.96
C ASP A 148 -14.70 14.98 4.43
N GLY A 149 -15.39 13.98 3.88
CA GLY A 149 -15.50 13.76 2.44
C GLY A 149 -14.24 13.18 1.79
N ILE A 150 -13.23 12.85 2.60
CA ILE A 150 -11.92 12.35 2.16
C ILE A 150 -11.90 10.83 2.30
N VAL A 151 -11.39 10.13 1.28
CA VAL A 151 -11.02 8.71 1.43
C VAL A 151 -9.58 8.62 1.93
N SER A 152 -9.39 8.20 3.17
CA SER A 152 -8.05 7.96 3.72
C SER A 152 -7.52 6.59 3.29
N SER A 153 -6.30 6.55 2.76
CA SER A 153 -5.64 5.29 2.40
C SER A 153 -4.16 5.34 2.75
N PRO A 154 -3.49 4.20 3.04
CA PRO A 154 -2.04 4.17 3.15
C PRO A 154 -1.33 4.64 1.87
N ALA A 155 -1.96 4.47 0.70
CA ALA A 155 -1.50 5.00 -0.58
C ALA A 155 -2.28 6.27 -0.92
N MET A 156 -1.72 7.42 -0.54
CA MET A 156 -2.34 8.72 -0.78
C MET A 156 -1.30 9.74 -1.24
N LEU A 157 -1.62 10.48 -2.29
CA LEU A 157 -0.84 11.62 -2.76
C LEU A 157 -1.72 12.87 -2.69
N SER A 158 -1.20 13.90 -2.03
CA SER A 158 -1.87 15.20 -1.95
C SER A 158 -1.01 16.26 -2.65
N THR A 159 -1.67 17.09 -3.44
CA THR A 159 -1.06 18.26 -4.06
C THR A 159 -2.05 19.41 -4.11
N ARG A 160 -1.58 20.56 -4.58
CA ARG A 160 -2.43 21.64 -5.03
C ARG A 160 -2.29 21.79 -6.54
N MET A 161 -3.40 21.74 -7.26
CA MET A 161 -3.46 21.87 -8.71
C MET A 161 -3.85 23.28 -9.10
N THR A 162 -3.25 23.79 -10.17
CA THR A 162 -3.59 25.09 -10.73
C THR A 162 -3.54 24.99 -12.25
N CYS A 163 -4.30 25.82 -12.93
CA CYS A 163 -4.23 25.92 -14.37
C CYS A 163 -2.91 26.54 -14.80
N ARG A 164 -2.07 25.76 -15.47
CA ARG A 164 -0.86 26.30 -16.10
C ARG A 164 -1.17 26.73 -17.52
N ARG A 165 -1.25 28.06 -17.72
CA ARG A 165 -1.35 28.69 -19.04
C ARG A 165 -0.02 28.68 -19.79
#